data_AF-A0A8H6UUQ8-F1
#
_entry.id   AF-A0A8H6UUQ8-F1
#
_cell.length_a   1.000
_cell.length_b   1.000
_cell.length_c   1.000
_cell.angle_alpha   90.00
_cell.angle_beta   90.00
_cell.angle_gamma   90.00
#
_symmetry.space_group_name_H-M   'P 1'
#
loop_
_entity.id
_entity.type
_entity.pdbx_description
1 polymer ?
#
loop_
_entity_poly.entity_id
_entity_poly.type
_entity_poly.pdbx_seq_one_letter_code
_entity_poly.pdbx_strand_id
1 'polypeptide(L)'
;MSTILTPLQSRPCLVDSSRRASICLAARKAKPIIKDDQITHPIPLKHRIPPGSWDSHMHVVELSGYPVSPGASYVPSSHTLEEALAFESTLGIENIVLVQPSIYGTDNSCLLEALEHIGPSRGRGVVVIDPATTCPTTLSAWHTLGVRGVRVNLKSVGKVPSESELAENLSKHAELIRPLGWMIQLYLPLQMMPMLERIVPSLGVKICIDHFGSPELPPPSTSQFNPYTLPGFSALISLLQAGQTYVKISAPYRLSKDKQLRDIGAITRELLRRAPRRVIYATDWPHTRFHGVDVGPFTELCLLLCASETGLTERVFKSNAEELMC
;
A
#
# COMPACT_ATOMS: atom_id res chain seq x y z
N MET A 1 -26.96 78.47 28.61
CA MET A 1 -28.18 78.24 29.43
C MET A 1 -28.03 76.85 30.04
N SER A 2 -27.32 76.59 31.16
CA SER A 2 -27.33 77.11 32.53
C SER A 2 -28.67 76.99 33.27
N THR A 3 -28.82 75.94 34.09
CA THR A 3 -29.51 75.91 35.41
C THR A 3 -29.15 74.54 36.08
N ILE A 4 -28.21 74.43 37.04
CA ILE A 4 -28.28 74.73 38.50
C ILE A 4 -29.18 73.70 39.23
N LEU A 5 -28.60 72.66 39.86
CA LEU A 5 -28.22 72.50 41.29
C LEU A 5 -29.40 72.21 42.28
N THR A 6 -29.34 70.98 42.83
CA THR A 6 -29.58 70.43 44.19
C THR A 6 -29.78 71.38 45.39
N PRO A 7 -29.93 70.91 46.67
CA PRO A 7 -30.57 69.73 47.31
C PRO A 7 -31.33 70.12 48.62
N LEU A 8 -31.73 69.15 49.48
CA LEU A 8 -31.57 69.10 50.97
C LEU A 8 -32.45 67.97 51.56
N GLN A 9 -31.86 66.90 52.12
CA GLN A 9 -31.69 66.61 53.58
C GLN A 9 -32.99 66.18 54.32
N SER A 10 -33.05 65.22 55.25
CA SER A 10 -32.09 64.27 55.84
C SER A 10 -32.76 63.33 56.88
N ARG A 11 -32.09 62.20 57.21
CA ARG A 11 -32.00 61.50 58.54
C ARG A 11 -33.13 60.53 58.99
N PRO A 12 -32.86 59.59 59.95
CA PRO A 12 -31.96 58.42 59.87
C PRO A 12 -32.54 57.14 60.57
N CYS A 13 -31.84 55.99 60.55
CA CYS A 13 -31.50 55.20 61.76
C CYS A 13 -30.95 53.78 61.49
N LEU A 14 -29.83 53.50 62.19
CA LEU A 14 -29.42 52.26 62.89
C LEU A 14 -29.23 50.98 62.04
N VAL A 15 -27.98 50.61 61.70
CA VAL A 15 -27.00 49.85 62.51
C VAL A 15 -27.57 48.53 63.04
N ASP A 16 -27.23 47.43 62.37
CA ASP A 16 -26.71 46.27 63.11
C ASP A 16 -25.70 45.47 62.29
N SER A 17 -24.66 45.10 63.00
CA SER A 17 -23.50 44.32 62.59
C SER A 17 -23.76 42.84 62.86
N SER A 18 -23.41 41.95 61.93
CA SER A 18 -22.53 40.80 62.24
C SER A 18 -22.49 39.73 61.14
N ARG A 19 -21.28 39.16 61.01
CA ARG A 19 -20.93 37.82 60.53
C ARG A 19 -21.06 37.52 59.03
N ARG A 20 -19.95 37.83 58.33
CA ARG A 20 -19.45 37.05 57.19
C ARG A 20 -19.22 35.60 57.64
N ALA A 21 -19.94 34.66 57.05
CA ALA A 21 -19.58 33.24 57.07
C ALA A 21 -18.88 32.90 55.76
N SER A 22 -17.57 32.68 55.84
CA SER A 22 -16.75 32.14 54.76
C SER A 22 -17.13 30.67 54.54
N ILE A 23 -17.66 30.34 53.36
CA ILE A 23 -17.85 28.95 52.95
C ILE A 23 -16.48 28.43 52.48
N CYS A 24 -15.77 27.74 53.36
CA CYS A 24 -14.62 26.91 52.98
C CYS A 24 -15.14 25.67 52.24
N LEU A 25 -14.99 25.65 50.91
CA LEU A 25 -15.19 24.45 50.11
C LEU A 25 -14.01 23.50 50.36
N ALA A 26 -14.16 22.57 51.30
CA ALA A 26 -13.19 21.50 51.49
C ALA A 26 -13.24 20.55 50.27
N ALA A 27 -12.23 20.62 49.42
CA ALA A 27 -12.04 19.69 48.30
C ALA A 27 -11.83 18.27 48.86
N ARG A 28 -12.86 17.42 48.76
CA ARG A 28 -12.72 15.98 48.97
C ARG A 28 -11.82 15.43 47.86
N LYS A 29 -10.61 14.99 48.20
CA LYS A 29 -9.78 14.16 47.31
C LYS A 29 -10.50 12.85 47.06
N ALA A 30 -11.18 12.73 45.92
CA ALA A 30 -11.62 11.45 45.41
C ALA A 30 -10.38 10.63 45.05
N LYS A 31 -10.20 9.47 45.71
CA LYS A 31 -9.26 8.44 45.23
C LYS A 31 -9.75 7.96 43.87
N PRO A 32 -8.90 7.87 42.83
CA PRO A 32 -9.31 7.20 41.61
C PRO A 32 -9.39 5.70 41.93
N ILE A 33 -10.61 5.19 41.98
CA ILE A 33 -10.88 3.77 41.76
C ILE A 33 -11.27 3.68 40.29
N ILE A 34 -10.27 3.49 39.42
CA ILE A 34 -10.50 2.92 38.11
C ILE A 34 -9.79 1.58 38.14
N LYS A 35 -10.60 0.52 38.07
CA LYS A 35 -10.11 -0.83 37.85
C LYS A 35 -9.41 -0.85 36.49
N ASP A 36 -8.16 -1.30 36.48
CA ASP A 36 -7.61 -2.03 35.34
C ASP A 36 -8.62 -3.13 34.96
N ASP A 37 -8.93 -3.22 33.66
CA ASP A 37 -9.71 -4.24 32.94
C ASP A 37 -10.88 -3.65 32.15
N GLN A 38 -10.56 -2.94 31.06
CA GLN A 38 -11.23 -3.09 29.76
C GLN A 38 -10.24 -2.75 28.64
N ILE A 39 -9.23 -3.61 28.45
CA ILE A 39 -8.51 -3.64 27.17
C ILE A 39 -9.52 -4.19 26.16
N THR A 40 -10.17 -3.32 25.39
CA THR A 40 -10.85 -3.74 24.17
C THR A 40 -9.75 -4.31 23.26
N HIS A 41 -9.63 -5.63 23.18
CA HIS A 41 -8.79 -6.23 22.15
C HIS A 41 -9.35 -5.75 20.81
N PRO A 42 -8.57 -5.01 19.99
CA PRO A 42 -9.05 -4.60 18.69
C PRO A 42 -9.46 -5.85 17.92
N ILE A 43 -10.59 -5.78 17.21
CA ILE A 43 -11.06 -6.87 16.36
C ILE A 43 -9.88 -7.31 15.48
N PRO A 44 -9.47 -8.60 15.51
CA PRO A 44 -8.32 -9.09 14.75
C PRO A 44 -8.41 -8.71 13.26
N LEU A 45 -7.26 -8.47 12.62
CA LEU A 45 -7.19 -8.05 11.21
C LEU A 45 -8.01 -8.96 10.29
N LYS A 46 -7.92 -10.28 10.49
CA LYS A 46 -8.70 -11.30 9.75
C LYS A 46 -10.21 -11.16 9.78
N HIS A 47 -10.75 -10.39 10.71
CA HIS A 47 -12.19 -10.14 10.82
C HIS A 47 -12.58 -8.75 10.29
N ARG A 48 -11.60 -7.94 9.87
CA ARG A 48 -11.79 -6.57 9.34
C ARG A 48 -11.43 -6.46 7.86
N ILE A 49 -10.56 -7.34 7.37
CA ILE A 49 -10.29 -7.47 5.94
C ILE A 49 -11.53 -8.08 5.26
N PRO A 50 -12.05 -7.48 4.17
CA PRO A 50 -13.23 -7.99 3.48
C PRO A 50 -13.04 -9.41 2.93
N PRO A 51 -14.06 -10.28 2.94
CA PRO A 51 -14.02 -11.56 2.25
C PRO A 51 -13.73 -11.42 0.75
N GLY A 52 -12.98 -12.37 0.18
CA GLY A 52 -12.50 -12.31 -1.20
C GLY A 52 -11.41 -11.28 -1.45
N SER A 53 -10.78 -10.72 -0.41
CA SER A 53 -9.62 -9.83 -0.59
C SER A 53 -8.45 -10.53 -1.26
N TRP A 54 -7.64 -9.73 -1.95
CA TRP A 54 -6.43 -10.11 -2.66
C TRP A 54 -5.19 -9.57 -1.96
N ASP A 55 -4.22 -10.43 -1.70
CA ASP A 55 -2.83 -9.97 -1.62
C ASP A 55 -2.28 -9.84 -3.04
N SER A 56 -2.07 -8.60 -3.48
CA SER A 56 -1.68 -8.32 -4.86
C SER A 56 -0.18 -8.46 -5.13
N HIS A 57 0.66 -8.88 -4.18
CA HIS A 57 2.09 -9.08 -4.41
C HIS A 57 2.70 -10.05 -3.38
N MET A 58 2.91 -11.29 -3.80
CA MET A 58 3.66 -12.28 -3.04
C MET A 58 4.68 -13.00 -3.93
N HIS A 59 5.69 -13.60 -3.31
CA HIS A 59 6.66 -14.48 -3.98
C HIS A 59 6.67 -15.84 -3.29
N VAL A 60 6.77 -16.92 -4.06
CA VAL A 60 7.13 -18.25 -3.53
C VAL A 60 8.53 -18.60 -4.01
N VAL A 61 9.27 -19.32 -3.17
CA VAL A 61 10.66 -19.70 -3.40
C VAL A 61 10.87 -21.13 -2.93
N GLU A 62 11.10 -22.05 -3.87
CA GLU A 62 11.41 -23.45 -3.61
C GLU A 62 12.80 -23.78 -4.16
N LEU A 63 13.78 -24.00 -3.28
CA LEU A 63 15.18 -24.21 -3.69
C LEU A 63 15.53 -25.66 -4.03
N SER A 64 14.69 -26.62 -3.63
CA SER A 64 14.92 -28.05 -3.88
C SER A 64 14.61 -28.47 -5.31
N GLY A 65 13.68 -27.78 -5.98
CA GLY A 65 13.18 -28.14 -7.32
C GLY A 65 13.50 -27.13 -8.43
N TYR A 66 13.86 -25.88 -8.08
CA TYR A 66 14.03 -24.81 -9.06
C TYR A 66 15.39 -24.12 -8.90
N PRO A 67 16.22 -24.10 -9.97
CA PRO A 67 17.54 -23.52 -9.89
C PRO A 67 17.48 -22.01 -9.76
N VAL A 68 18.28 -21.47 -8.83
CA VAL A 68 18.50 -20.02 -8.74
C VAL A 68 19.25 -19.56 -9.99
N SER A 69 18.78 -18.47 -10.60
CA SER A 69 19.41 -17.85 -11.75
C SER A 69 20.86 -17.45 -11.44
N PRO A 70 21.81 -17.66 -12.37
CA PRO A 70 23.18 -17.17 -12.21
C PRO A 70 23.28 -15.65 -11.99
N GLY A 71 22.26 -14.89 -12.40
CA GLY A 71 22.18 -13.43 -12.23
C GLY A 71 21.49 -12.98 -10.94
N ALA A 72 21.20 -13.88 -10.00
CA ALA A 72 20.53 -13.52 -8.75
C ALA A 72 21.36 -12.53 -7.92
N SER A 73 20.71 -11.44 -7.48
CA SER A 73 21.37 -10.35 -6.73
C SER A 73 21.53 -10.61 -5.22
N TYR A 74 20.99 -11.73 -4.73
CA TYR A 74 21.10 -12.14 -3.33
C TYR A 74 20.92 -13.66 -3.22
N VAL A 75 21.35 -14.22 -2.09
CA VAL A 75 21.13 -15.63 -1.74
C VAL A 75 19.74 -15.77 -1.12
N PRO A 76 18.81 -16.50 -1.74
CA PRO A 76 17.47 -16.67 -1.21
C PRO A 76 17.41 -17.75 -0.11
N SER A 77 16.37 -17.67 0.71
CA SER A 77 15.86 -18.76 1.55
C SER A 77 14.58 -19.31 0.93
N SER A 78 14.29 -20.60 1.18
CA SER A 78 13.02 -21.20 0.78
C SER A 78 11.85 -20.56 1.54
N HIS A 79 10.76 -20.35 0.82
CA HIS A 79 9.49 -19.79 1.26
C HIS A 79 8.37 -20.45 0.44
N THR A 80 7.77 -21.50 1.00
CA THR A 80 6.92 -22.42 0.25
C THR A 80 5.53 -21.84 -0.02
N LEU A 81 4.80 -22.44 -0.96
CA LEU A 81 3.39 -22.09 -1.15
C LEU A 81 2.55 -22.37 0.11
N GLU A 82 2.83 -23.45 0.83
CA GLU A 82 2.13 -23.79 2.07
C GLU A 82 2.33 -22.70 3.14
N GLU A 83 3.55 -22.19 3.28
CA GLU A 83 3.86 -21.08 4.19
C GLU A 83 3.17 -19.79 3.78
N ALA A 84 3.10 -19.51 2.47
CA ALA A 84 2.37 -18.36 1.94
C ALA A 84 0.88 -18.44 2.30
N LEU A 85 0.24 -19.58 2.07
CA LEU A 85 -1.18 -19.81 2.38
C LEU A 85 -1.45 -19.75 3.89
N ALA A 86 -0.55 -20.30 4.70
CA ALA A 86 -0.64 -20.21 6.15
C ALA A 86 -0.55 -18.75 6.63
N PHE A 87 0.37 -17.96 6.05
CA PHE A 87 0.51 -16.54 6.32
C PHE A 87 -0.76 -15.76 5.95
N GLU A 88 -1.30 -15.92 4.74
CA GLU A 88 -2.54 -15.24 4.31
C GLU A 88 -3.73 -15.61 5.19
N SER A 89 -3.80 -16.85 5.68
CA SER A 89 -4.83 -17.29 6.63
C SER A 89 -4.81 -16.49 7.94
N THR A 90 -3.64 -16.03 8.39
CA THR A 90 -3.54 -15.16 9.58
C THR A 90 -4.16 -13.78 9.37
N LEU A 91 -4.17 -13.31 8.12
CA LEU A 91 -4.76 -12.03 7.70
C LEU A 91 -6.22 -12.19 7.22
N GLY A 92 -6.70 -13.41 6.98
CA GLY A 92 -8.03 -13.66 6.42
C GLY A 92 -8.15 -13.28 4.94
N ILE A 93 -7.03 -13.23 4.22
CA ILE A 93 -7.01 -12.97 2.77
C ILE A 93 -7.12 -14.31 2.04
N GLU A 94 -7.94 -14.35 0.99
CA GLU A 94 -8.34 -15.60 0.32
C GLU A 94 -7.69 -15.77 -1.05
N ASN A 95 -7.31 -14.67 -1.69
CA ASN A 95 -6.81 -14.64 -3.07
C ASN A 95 -5.40 -14.06 -3.11
N ILE A 96 -4.57 -14.58 -4.01
CA ILE A 96 -3.13 -14.26 -4.06
C ILE A 96 -2.70 -13.95 -5.49
N VAL A 97 -1.91 -12.90 -5.65
CA VAL A 97 -1.13 -12.63 -6.85
C VAL A 97 0.33 -13.02 -6.60
N LEU A 98 0.74 -14.14 -7.19
CA LEU A 98 2.13 -14.56 -7.23
C LEU A 98 2.87 -13.74 -8.28
N VAL A 99 3.99 -13.16 -7.88
CA VAL A 99 4.87 -12.36 -8.72
C VAL A 99 6.19 -13.09 -8.82
N GLN A 100 6.72 -13.24 -10.03
CA GLN A 100 8.01 -13.87 -10.26
C GLN A 100 9.14 -13.09 -9.54
N PRO A 101 9.86 -13.72 -8.59
CA PRO A 101 10.98 -13.08 -7.93
C PRO A 101 12.21 -13.07 -8.85
N SER A 102 13.05 -12.04 -8.74
CA SER A 102 14.21 -11.86 -9.64
C SER A 102 15.27 -12.96 -9.54
N ILE A 103 15.25 -13.75 -8.46
CA ILE A 103 16.21 -14.85 -8.22
C ILE A 103 16.08 -15.96 -9.26
N TYR A 104 14.93 -16.13 -9.90
CA TYR A 104 14.71 -17.17 -10.90
C TYR A 104 14.80 -16.64 -12.34
N GLY A 105 15.04 -15.32 -12.52
CA GLY A 105 15.07 -14.71 -13.83
C GLY A 105 13.76 -14.97 -14.60
N THR A 106 13.88 -15.49 -15.83
CA THR A 106 12.75 -15.83 -16.71
C THR A 106 12.23 -17.26 -16.53
N ASP A 107 12.80 -18.06 -15.62
CA ASP A 107 12.25 -19.37 -15.27
C ASP A 107 11.08 -19.21 -14.30
N ASN A 108 9.86 -19.23 -14.84
CA ASN A 108 8.64 -19.04 -14.07
C ASN A 108 8.09 -20.35 -13.46
N SER A 109 8.81 -21.47 -13.57
CA SER A 109 8.26 -22.80 -13.27
C SER A 109 7.74 -22.94 -11.84
N CYS A 110 8.46 -22.40 -10.84
CA CYS A 110 8.03 -22.38 -9.44
C CYS A 110 6.71 -21.63 -9.24
N LEU A 111 6.57 -20.46 -9.86
CA LEU A 111 5.34 -19.66 -9.81
C LEU A 111 4.19 -20.38 -10.50
N LEU A 112 4.44 -21.00 -11.66
CA LEU A 112 3.41 -21.67 -12.46
C LEU A 112 2.88 -22.92 -11.76
N GLU A 113 3.76 -23.74 -11.18
CA GLU A 113 3.35 -24.90 -10.39
C GLU A 113 2.55 -24.47 -9.15
N ALA A 114 2.94 -23.38 -8.49
CA ALA A 114 2.16 -22.85 -7.39
C ALA A 114 0.75 -22.38 -7.84
N LEU A 115 0.62 -21.79 -9.04
CA LEU A 115 -0.69 -21.43 -9.59
C LEU A 115 -1.55 -22.64 -9.95
N GLU A 116 -0.96 -23.74 -10.43
CA GLU A 116 -1.68 -24.99 -10.66
C GLU A 116 -2.32 -25.52 -9.37
N HIS A 117 -1.60 -25.42 -8.25
CA HIS A 117 -2.10 -25.83 -6.93
C HIS A 117 -3.19 -24.90 -6.38
N ILE A 118 -3.05 -23.58 -6.55
CA ILE A 118 -4.04 -22.59 -6.05
C ILE A 118 -5.32 -22.60 -6.91
N GLY A 119 -5.16 -22.74 -8.22
CA GLY A 119 -6.21 -22.63 -9.22
C GLY A 119 -6.61 -21.18 -9.58
N PRO A 120 -7.12 -20.95 -10.80
CA PRO A 120 -7.39 -19.61 -11.32
C PRO A 120 -8.63 -18.93 -10.71
N SER A 121 -9.34 -19.57 -9.77
CA SER A 121 -10.39 -18.90 -8.99
C SER A 121 -9.81 -18.03 -7.88
N ARG A 122 -8.63 -18.37 -7.36
CA ARG A 122 -7.99 -17.72 -6.20
C ARG A 122 -6.56 -17.24 -6.45
N GLY A 123 -5.91 -17.77 -7.49
CA GLY A 123 -4.54 -17.45 -7.86
C GLY A 123 -4.45 -16.59 -9.12
N ARG A 124 -3.55 -15.61 -9.11
CA ARG A 124 -3.11 -14.88 -10.29
C ARG A 124 -1.59 -14.83 -10.36
N GLY A 125 -1.07 -14.78 -11.58
CA GLY A 125 0.37 -14.74 -11.83
C GLY A 125 0.84 -13.47 -12.51
N VAL A 126 2.04 -13.02 -12.13
CA VAL A 126 2.82 -12.03 -12.87
C VAL A 126 4.19 -12.61 -13.16
N VAL A 127 4.42 -13.01 -14.41
CA VAL A 127 5.64 -13.70 -14.85
C VAL A 127 6.72 -12.73 -15.28
N VAL A 128 7.97 -13.18 -15.40
CA VAL A 128 9.02 -12.45 -16.12
C VAL A 128 9.27 -13.14 -17.43
N ILE A 129 9.30 -12.39 -18.53
CA ILE A 129 9.52 -12.93 -19.88
C ILE A 129 10.73 -12.26 -20.52
N ASP A 130 11.29 -12.95 -21.52
CA ASP A 130 12.13 -12.31 -22.53
C ASP A 130 11.29 -12.15 -23.80
N PRO A 131 10.94 -10.91 -24.20
CA PRO A 131 10.13 -10.68 -25.39
C PRO A 131 10.74 -11.21 -26.69
N ALA A 132 12.05 -11.43 -26.75
CA ALA A 132 12.72 -11.95 -27.94
C ALA A 132 12.51 -13.46 -28.13
N THR A 133 12.28 -14.20 -27.05
CA THR A 133 12.27 -15.68 -27.06
C THR A 133 10.94 -16.28 -26.60
N THR A 134 10.05 -15.49 -25.99
CA THR A 134 8.79 -15.99 -25.44
C THR A 134 7.75 -16.22 -26.52
N CYS A 135 7.23 -17.45 -26.60
CA CYS A 135 6.25 -17.86 -27.60
C CYS A 135 4.80 -17.49 -27.20
N PRO A 136 3.94 -17.02 -28.12
CA PRO A 136 2.52 -16.76 -27.84
C PRO A 136 1.72 -17.97 -27.32
N THR A 137 2.07 -19.19 -27.75
CA THR A 137 1.40 -20.42 -27.26
C THR A 137 1.69 -20.66 -25.78
N THR A 138 2.93 -20.39 -25.34
CA THR A 138 3.31 -20.42 -23.92
C THR A 138 2.51 -19.42 -23.11
N LEU A 139 2.35 -18.18 -23.60
CA LEU A 139 1.57 -17.16 -22.91
C LEU A 139 0.08 -17.55 -22.80
N SER A 140 -0.48 -18.21 -23.81
CA SER A 140 -1.86 -18.72 -23.79
C SER A 140 -2.04 -19.84 -22.76
N ALA A 141 -1.06 -20.74 -22.63
CA ALA A 141 -1.07 -21.77 -21.59
C ALA A 141 -1.02 -21.14 -20.19
N TRP A 142 -0.13 -20.17 -19.98
CA TRP A 142 -0.02 -19.43 -18.72
C TRP A 142 -1.28 -18.61 -18.40
N HIS A 143 -1.96 -18.07 -19.40
CA HIS A 143 -3.24 -17.37 -19.21
C HIS A 143 -4.29 -18.31 -18.60
N THR A 144 -4.35 -19.55 -19.07
CA THR A 144 -5.26 -20.59 -18.54
C THR A 144 -4.96 -20.91 -17.08
N LEU A 145 -3.68 -20.92 -16.69
CA LEU A 145 -3.24 -21.11 -15.30
C LEU A 145 -3.54 -19.91 -14.38
N GLY A 146 -3.94 -18.77 -14.94
CA GLY A 146 -4.26 -17.56 -14.17
C GLY A 146 -3.22 -16.45 -14.24
N VAL A 147 -2.19 -16.56 -15.09
CA VAL A 147 -1.27 -15.43 -15.34
C VAL A 147 -2.03 -14.28 -15.99
N ARG A 148 -1.77 -13.06 -15.51
CA ARG A 148 -2.44 -11.80 -15.95
C ARG A 148 -1.49 -10.64 -16.18
N GLY A 149 -0.18 -10.88 -16.10
CA GLY A 149 0.77 -9.83 -16.39
C GLY A 149 2.20 -10.30 -16.49
N VAL A 150 3.04 -9.36 -16.92
CA VAL A 150 4.49 -9.50 -16.97
C VAL A 150 5.15 -8.46 -16.09
N ARG A 151 6.30 -8.77 -15.52
CA ARG A 151 7.05 -7.86 -14.65
C ARG A 151 8.30 -7.33 -15.33
N VAL A 152 8.47 -6.00 -15.29
CA VAL A 152 9.74 -5.33 -15.60
C VAL A 152 10.28 -4.69 -14.31
N ASN A 153 11.39 -5.23 -13.82
CA ASN A 153 12.02 -4.80 -12.57
C ASN A 153 13.35 -4.07 -12.87
N LEU A 154 13.34 -2.75 -12.76
CA LEU A 154 14.51 -1.89 -12.99
C LEU A 154 15.20 -1.50 -11.67
N LYS A 155 14.42 -1.37 -10.59
CA LYS A 155 14.93 -0.95 -9.28
C LYS A 155 15.88 -1.98 -8.68
N SER A 156 15.55 -3.27 -8.76
CA SER A 156 16.36 -4.32 -8.13
C SER A 156 17.68 -4.59 -8.86
N VAL A 157 17.74 -4.25 -10.15
CA VAL A 157 18.95 -4.41 -10.98
C VAL A 157 19.78 -3.12 -11.08
N GLY A 158 19.34 -2.02 -10.44
CA GLY A 158 20.06 -0.74 -10.46
C GLY A 158 20.12 -0.05 -11.83
N LYS A 159 19.23 -0.41 -12.77
CA LYS A 159 19.25 0.12 -14.14
C LYS A 159 18.44 1.40 -14.23
N VAL A 160 19.05 2.44 -14.78
CA VAL A 160 18.38 3.70 -15.14
C VAL A 160 18.43 3.83 -16.66
N PRO A 161 17.45 3.27 -17.39
CA PRO A 161 17.40 3.40 -18.84
C PRO A 161 17.09 4.84 -19.25
N SER A 162 17.53 5.22 -20.45
CA SER A 162 16.99 6.37 -21.17
C SER A 162 15.50 6.19 -21.48
N GLU A 163 14.82 7.29 -21.82
CA GLU A 163 13.40 7.27 -22.18
C GLU A 163 13.12 6.36 -23.38
N SER A 164 13.97 6.39 -24.40
CA SER A 164 13.84 5.54 -25.58
C SER A 164 14.03 4.07 -25.26
N GLU A 165 15.03 3.72 -24.44
CA GLU A 165 15.26 2.32 -24.03
C GLU A 165 14.09 1.79 -23.19
N LEU A 166 13.54 2.62 -22.30
CA LEU A 166 12.37 2.23 -21.52
C LEU A 166 11.14 2.06 -22.42
N ALA A 167 10.89 3.02 -23.32
CA ALA A 167 9.76 2.96 -24.25
C ALA A 167 9.84 1.71 -25.13
N GLU A 168 11.01 1.42 -25.70
CA GLU A 168 11.22 0.24 -26.55
C GLU A 168 10.98 -1.05 -25.77
N ASN A 169 11.56 -1.17 -24.57
CA ASN A 169 11.39 -2.35 -23.73
C ASN A 169 9.91 -2.58 -23.37
N LEU A 170 9.21 -1.53 -22.92
CA LEU A 170 7.80 -1.63 -22.55
C LEU A 170 6.91 -1.91 -23.77
N SER A 171 7.23 -1.37 -24.94
CA SER A 171 6.49 -1.62 -26.17
C SER A 171 6.58 -3.09 -26.58
N LYS A 172 7.78 -3.68 -26.54
CA LYS A 172 8.01 -5.11 -26.82
C LYS A 172 7.20 -6.02 -25.88
N HIS A 173 7.16 -5.70 -24.59
CA HIS A 173 6.32 -6.44 -23.63
C HIS A 173 4.83 -6.24 -23.93
N ALA A 174 4.40 -5.00 -24.16
CA ALA A 174 3.00 -4.68 -24.42
C ALA A 174 2.47 -5.38 -25.67
N GLU A 175 3.25 -5.42 -26.76
CA GLU A 175 2.87 -6.09 -28.01
C GLU A 175 2.52 -7.56 -27.81
N LEU A 176 3.30 -8.30 -27.02
CA LEU A 176 3.06 -9.72 -26.77
C LEU A 176 1.83 -9.97 -25.91
N ILE A 177 1.58 -9.12 -24.91
CA ILE A 177 0.59 -9.40 -23.87
C ILE A 177 -0.77 -8.73 -24.14
N ARG A 178 -0.82 -7.73 -25.03
CA ARG A 178 -2.04 -6.99 -25.36
C ARG A 178 -3.21 -7.90 -25.82
N PRO A 179 -3.00 -8.93 -26.66
CA PRO A 179 -4.08 -9.84 -27.05
C PRO A 179 -4.69 -10.62 -25.89
N LEU A 180 -3.98 -10.75 -24.76
CA LEU A 180 -4.41 -11.48 -23.57
C LEU A 180 -5.09 -10.59 -22.52
N GLY A 181 -5.15 -9.27 -22.75
CA GLY A 181 -5.68 -8.31 -21.78
C GLY A 181 -4.79 -8.10 -20.54
N TRP A 182 -3.57 -8.62 -20.57
CA TRP A 182 -2.62 -8.59 -19.45
C TRP A 182 -2.06 -7.20 -19.17
N MET A 183 -1.51 -7.04 -17.96
CA MET A 183 -0.87 -5.81 -17.49
C MET A 183 0.66 -5.92 -17.44
N ILE A 184 1.35 -4.77 -17.46
CA ILE A 184 2.77 -4.69 -17.12
C ILE A 184 2.93 -4.18 -15.68
N GLN A 185 3.55 -4.99 -14.84
CA GLN A 185 3.97 -4.59 -13.50
C GLN A 185 5.37 -3.99 -13.54
N LEU A 186 5.54 -2.81 -12.96
CA LEU A 186 6.78 -2.04 -12.99
C LEU A 186 7.33 -1.81 -11.59
N TYR A 187 8.59 -2.18 -11.37
CA TYR A 187 9.34 -1.77 -10.20
C TYR A 187 10.48 -0.84 -10.57
N LEU A 188 10.30 0.46 -10.33
CA LEU A 188 11.23 1.54 -10.66
C LEU A 188 11.13 2.71 -9.65
N PRO A 189 12.15 3.57 -9.53
CA PRO A 189 12.16 4.73 -8.63
C PRO A 189 11.09 5.79 -8.97
N LEU A 190 10.56 6.48 -7.96
CA LEU A 190 9.47 7.47 -8.12
C LEU A 190 9.82 8.61 -9.07
N GLN A 191 11.08 9.03 -9.07
CA GLN A 191 11.58 10.09 -9.95
C GLN A 191 11.46 9.78 -11.45
N MET A 192 11.23 8.52 -11.83
CA MET A 192 11.03 8.11 -13.23
C MET A 192 9.57 8.24 -13.69
N MET A 193 8.60 8.53 -12.82
CA MET A 193 7.18 8.65 -13.24
C MET A 193 6.92 9.69 -14.34
N PRO A 194 7.61 10.84 -14.41
CA PRO A 194 7.43 11.76 -15.54
C PRO A 194 7.79 11.15 -16.90
N MET A 195 8.75 10.22 -16.94
CA MET A 195 9.10 9.48 -18.15
C MET A 195 7.97 8.51 -18.52
N LEU A 196 7.42 7.79 -17.54
CA LEU A 196 6.27 6.91 -17.77
C LEU A 196 5.02 7.68 -18.25
N GLU A 197 4.77 8.89 -17.74
CA GLU A 197 3.64 9.72 -18.17
C GLU A 197 3.64 9.97 -19.69
N ARG A 198 4.82 10.02 -20.31
CA ARG A 198 4.97 10.15 -21.77
C ARG A 198 4.87 8.82 -22.52
N ILE A 199 5.29 7.72 -21.90
CA ILE A 199 5.35 6.39 -22.54
C ILE A 199 4.02 5.66 -22.46
N VAL A 200 3.40 5.61 -21.27
CA VAL A 200 2.22 4.77 -20.99
C VAL A 200 1.07 4.93 -22.00
N PRO A 201 0.75 6.15 -22.49
CA PRO A 201 -0.32 6.33 -23.47
C PRO A 201 -0.16 5.51 -24.77
N SER A 202 1.06 5.16 -25.19
CA SER A 202 1.31 4.42 -26.44
C SER A 202 1.26 2.90 -26.28
N LEU A 203 1.29 2.36 -25.06
CA LEU A 203 1.47 0.92 -24.83
C LEU A 203 0.18 0.11 -25.10
N GLY A 204 -0.98 0.70 -24.85
CA GLY A 204 -2.28 0.04 -25.03
C GLY A 204 -2.53 -1.13 -24.06
N VAL A 205 -1.86 -1.14 -22.90
CA VAL A 205 -2.03 -2.12 -21.82
C VAL A 205 -2.08 -1.39 -20.47
N LYS A 206 -2.68 -2.04 -19.46
CA LYS A 206 -2.69 -1.51 -18.08
C LYS A 206 -1.29 -1.58 -17.49
N ILE A 207 -0.98 -0.64 -16.60
CA ILE A 207 0.28 -0.58 -15.85
C ILE A 207 0.01 -0.73 -14.36
N CYS A 208 0.86 -1.47 -13.65
CA CYS A 208 0.82 -1.58 -12.19
C CYS A 208 2.17 -1.19 -11.59
N ILE A 209 2.22 -0.11 -10.82
CA ILE A 209 3.44 0.39 -10.18
C ILE A 209 3.62 -0.28 -8.82
N ASP A 210 4.77 -0.92 -8.61
CA ASP A 210 5.10 -1.58 -7.35
C ASP A 210 5.45 -0.58 -6.23
N HIS A 211 5.10 -0.95 -4.99
CA HIS A 211 5.58 -0.36 -3.73
C HIS A 211 5.57 1.19 -3.68
N PHE A 212 4.40 1.80 -3.86
CA PHE A 212 4.22 3.28 -3.88
C PHE A 212 5.03 4.01 -4.97
N GLY A 213 5.58 3.28 -5.94
CA GLY A 213 6.54 3.84 -6.89
C GLY A 213 7.95 3.98 -6.32
N SER A 214 8.29 3.29 -5.22
CA SER A 214 9.63 3.30 -4.61
C SER A 214 10.21 4.70 -4.33
N PRO A 215 9.50 5.57 -3.59
CA PRO A 215 10.02 6.89 -3.22
C PRO A 215 11.29 6.80 -2.39
N GLU A 216 12.15 7.82 -2.50
CA GLU A 216 13.21 8.07 -1.53
C GLU A 216 12.66 9.01 -0.44
N LEU A 217 12.44 8.47 0.76
CA LEU A 217 11.81 9.21 1.84
C LEU A 217 12.85 9.97 2.68
N PRO A 218 12.52 11.21 3.12
CA PRO A 218 13.39 11.96 4.01
C PRO A 218 13.51 11.27 5.38
N PRO A 219 14.48 11.67 6.22
CA PRO A 219 14.55 11.21 7.61
C PRO A 219 13.22 11.47 8.36
N PRO A 220 12.84 10.60 9.31
CA PRO A 220 11.62 10.77 10.07
C PRO A 220 11.54 12.15 10.73
N SER A 221 10.40 12.82 10.58
CA SER A 221 10.12 14.12 11.18
C SER A 221 8.76 14.12 11.87
N THR A 222 8.58 14.96 12.89
CA THR A 222 7.28 15.24 13.51
C THR A 222 6.48 16.29 12.73
N SER A 223 7.13 17.04 11.83
CA SER A 223 6.46 18.00 10.95
C SER A 223 5.56 17.30 9.95
N GLN A 224 4.50 17.98 9.50
CA GLN A 224 3.64 17.46 8.45
C GLN A 224 4.45 17.18 7.18
N PHE A 225 4.35 15.96 6.67
CA PHE A 225 4.99 15.55 5.42
C PHE A 225 4.03 15.79 4.24
N ASN A 226 4.51 16.47 3.22
CA ASN A 226 3.78 16.69 1.97
C ASN A 226 4.36 15.78 0.86
N PRO A 227 3.66 14.72 0.42
CA PRO A 227 4.15 13.81 -0.62
C PRO A 227 4.53 14.49 -1.94
N TYR A 228 3.95 15.65 -2.26
CA TYR A 228 4.25 16.39 -3.49
C TYR A 228 5.66 17.00 -3.52
N THR A 229 6.39 17.00 -2.40
CA THR A 229 7.82 17.37 -2.41
C THR A 229 8.71 16.25 -2.96
N LEU A 230 8.20 15.03 -3.08
CA LEU A 230 8.94 13.91 -3.65
C LEU A 230 9.02 14.03 -5.19
N PRO A 231 10.22 13.93 -5.78
CA PRO A 231 10.37 13.92 -7.23
C PRO A 231 9.54 12.81 -7.90
N GLY A 232 8.69 13.20 -8.85
CA GLY A 232 7.83 12.29 -9.61
C GLY A 232 6.46 11.98 -8.97
N PHE A 233 6.19 12.41 -7.72
CA PHE A 233 4.89 12.13 -7.08
C PHE A 233 3.71 12.73 -7.83
N SER A 234 3.84 13.97 -8.34
CA SER A 234 2.77 14.59 -9.14
C SER A 234 2.47 13.78 -10.41
N ALA A 235 3.50 13.27 -11.09
CA ALA A 235 3.35 12.44 -12.28
C ALA A 235 2.71 11.07 -11.96
N LEU A 236 3.03 10.49 -10.79
CA LEU A 236 2.31 9.30 -10.31
C LEU A 236 0.81 9.58 -10.20
N ILE A 237 0.42 10.69 -9.58
CA ILE A 237 -1.00 11.06 -9.47
C ILE A 237 -1.62 11.25 -10.85
N SER A 238 -0.96 11.96 -11.79
CA SER A 238 -1.45 12.10 -13.17
C SER A 238 -1.67 10.76 -13.86
N LEU A 239 -0.71 9.84 -13.77
CA LEU A 239 -0.78 8.49 -14.35
C LEU A 239 -1.97 7.69 -13.82
N LEU A 240 -2.22 7.75 -12.51
CA LEU A 240 -3.36 7.08 -11.89
C LEU A 240 -4.70 7.71 -12.34
N GLN A 241 -4.75 9.04 -12.43
CA GLN A 241 -5.96 9.76 -12.86
C GLN A 241 -6.26 9.57 -14.36
N ALA A 242 -5.25 9.31 -15.19
CA ALA A 242 -5.41 8.93 -16.59
C ALA A 242 -6.09 7.55 -16.78
N GLY A 243 -6.20 6.74 -15.71
CA GLY A 243 -7.10 5.61 -15.65
C GLY A 243 -6.54 4.25 -16.10
N GLN A 244 -5.38 4.21 -16.75
CA GLN A 244 -4.70 2.96 -17.18
C GLN A 244 -3.64 2.45 -16.19
N THR A 245 -3.30 3.26 -15.18
CA THR A 245 -2.24 2.93 -14.21
C THR A 245 -2.84 2.64 -12.85
N TYR A 246 -2.31 1.61 -12.19
CA TYR A 246 -2.57 1.23 -10.81
C TYR A 246 -1.28 1.35 -9.99
N VAL A 247 -1.40 1.47 -8.67
CA VAL A 247 -0.26 1.44 -7.75
C VAL A 247 -0.52 0.47 -6.61
N LYS A 248 0.49 -0.31 -6.24
CA LYS A 248 0.48 -1.16 -5.05
C LYS A 248 0.93 -0.37 -3.84
N ILE A 249 0.09 -0.28 -2.82
CA ILE A 249 0.50 0.13 -1.48
C ILE A 249 1.01 -1.11 -0.75
N SER A 250 2.33 -1.21 -0.60
CA SER A 250 2.99 -2.44 -0.14
C SER A 250 4.41 -2.16 0.35
N ALA A 251 4.98 -3.13 1.06
CA ALA A 251 6.39 -3.15 1.45
C ALA A 251 6.92 -1.86 2.11
N PRO A 252 6.20 -1.22 3.07
CA PRO A 252 6.65 0.04 3.66
C PRO A 252 8.03 -0.08 4.35
N TYR A 253 8.38 -1.26 4.84
CA TYR A 253 9.69 -1.56 5.44
C TYR A 253 10.87 -1.40 4.47
N ARG A 254 10.62 -1.39 3.15
CA ARG A 254 11.64 -1.09 2.13
C ARG A 254 11.86 0.42 1.95
N LEU A 255 10.95 1.25 2.43
CA LEU A 255 10.83 2.66 2.05
C LEU A 255 11.01 3.60 3.24
N SER A 256 10.31 3.32 4.35
CA SER A 256 10.21 4.21 5.49
C SER A 256 11.12 3.78 6.63
N LYS A 257 11.78 4.77 7.24
CA LYS A 257 12.50 4.62 8.51
C LYS A 257 11.64 5.07 9.70
N ASP A 258 10.46 5.60 9.45
CA ASP A 258 9.54 6.06 10.48
C ASP A 258 8.71 4.89 11.00
N LYS A 259 8.96 4.46 12.24
CA LYS A 259 8.23 3.36 12.87
C LYS A 259 6.73 3.64 13.04
N GLN A 260 6.32 4.90 13.00
CA GLN A 260 4.91 5.31 13.04
C GLN A 260 4.27 5.40 11.65
N LEU A 261 5.04 5.16 10.58
CA LEU A 261 4.58 5.18 9.20
C LEU A 261 3.88 6.50 8.81
N ARG A 262 4.30 7.65 9.37
CA ARG A 262 3.62 8.94 9.10
C ARG A 262 3.81 9.37 7.65
N ASP A 263 4.98 9.13 7.09
CA ASP A 263 5.32 9.37 5.69
C ASP A 263 4.48 8.48 4.75
N ILE A 264 4.45 7.17 5.00
CA ILE A 264 3.62 6.21 4.27
C ILE A 264 2.14 6.55 4.40
N GLY A 265 1.68 6.93 5.59
CA GLY A 265 0.29 7.33 5.83
C GLY A 265 -0.09 8.60 5.05
N ALA A 266 0.81 9.58 4.95
CA ALA A 266 0.59 10.79 4.15
C ALA A 266 0.50 10.46 2.65
N ILE A 267 1.41 9.62 2.13
CA ILE A 267 1.37 9.14 0.74
C ILE A 267 0.08 8.37 0.46
N THR A 268 -0.24 7.38 1.30
CA THR A 268 -1.41 6.51 1.13
C THR A 268 -2.69 7.32 1.11
N ARG A 269 -2.86 8.28 2.04
CA ARG A 269 -4.03 9.16 2.08
C ARG A 269 -4.20 9.94 0.79
N GLU A 270 -3.12 10.45 0.23
CA GLU A 270 -3.18 11.22 -1.01
C GLU A 270 -3.49 10.33 -2.23
N LEU A 271 -2.91 9.14 -2.31
CA LEU A 271 -3.24 8.16 -3.36
C LEU A 271 -4.73 7.78 -3.33
N LEU A 272 -5.25 7.46 -2.14
CA LEU A 272 -6.66 7.12 -1.94
C LEU A 272 -7.58 8.29 -2.30
N ARG A 273 -7.22 9.51 -1.91
CA ARG A 273 -8.02 10.72 -2.21
C ARG A 273 -8.06 11.04 -3.70
N ARG A 274 -6.95 10.88 -4.41
CA ARG A 274 -6.81 11.32 -5.81
C ARG A 274 -7.22 10.26 -6.83
N ALA A 275 -7.06 8.98 -6.50
CA ALA A 275 -7.28 7.87 -7.41
C ALA A 275 -7.75 6.59 -6.67
N PRO A 276 -8.87 6.62 -5.93
CA PRO A 276 -9.33 5.50 -5.10
C PRO A 276 -9.57 4.20 -5.88
N ARG A 277 -9.85 4.31 -7.18
CA ARG A 277 -10.08 3.17 -8.09
C ARG A 277 -8.80 2.56 -8.67
N ARG A 278 -7.62 3.03 -8.24
CA ARG A 278 -6.32 2.65 -8.82
C ARG A 278 -5.28 2.28 -7.77
N VAL A 279 -5.71 2.08 -6.52
CA VAL A 279 -4.85 1.71 -5.40
C VAL A 279 -5.17 0.28 -4.99
N ILE A 280 -4.16 -0.59 -4.96
CA ILE A 280 -4.32 -1.98 -4.52
C ILE A 280 -3.39 -2.30 -3.35
N TYR A 281 -3.88 -3.10 -2.41
CA TYR A 281 -3.09 -3.57 -1.27
C TYR A 281 -2.21 -4.78 -1.62
N ALA A 282 -1.04 -4.88 -1.00
CA ALA A 282 -0.24 -6.10 -0.99
C ALA A 282 0.74 -6.16 0.20
N THR A 283 1.10 -7.37 0.63
CA THR A 283 2.04 -7.55 1.76
C THR A 283 3.50 -7.51 1.33
N ASP A 284 3.81 -7.98 0.11
CA ASP A 284 5.17 -8.26 -0.38
C ASP A 284 5.86 -9.44 0.37
N TRP A 285 5.06 -10.38 0.88
CA TRP A 285 5.57 -11.65 1.41
C TRP A 285 6.46 -12.37 0.38
N PRO A 286 7.60 -12.98 0.78
CA PRO A 286 8.08 -13.27 2.13
C PRO A 286 9.00 -12.18 2.69
N HIS A 287 8.89 -10.94 2.19
CA HIS A 287 9.70 -9.81 2.61
C HIS A 287 11.20 -9.98 2.31
N THR A 288 11.51 -10.52 1.14
CA THR A 288 12.87 -10.86 0.69
C THR A 288 13.93 -9.82 1.08
N ARG A 289 15.01 -10.30 1.71
CA ARG A 289 16.14 -9.53 2.29
C ARG A 289 15.83 -8.81 3.62
N PHE A 290 14.65 -9.01 4.18
CA PHE A 290 14.24 -8.49 5.49
C PHE A 290 13.79 -9.66 6.36
N HIS A 291 14.09 -9.59 7.66
CA HIS A 291 13.75 -10.62 8.63
C HIS A 291 12.82 -10.04 9.70
N GLY A 292 11.91 -10.86 10.23
CA GLY A 292 11.03 -10.47 11.32
C GLY A 292 10.08 -9.31 10.99
N VAL A 293 9.73 -9.14 9.71
CA VAL A 293 8.78 -8.12 9.28
C VAL A 293 7.38 -8.50 9.75
N ASP A 294 6.75 -7.60 10.51
CA ASP A 294 5.35 -7.65 10.87
C ASP A 294 4.55 -6.70 9.97
N VAL A 295 3.65 -7.25 9.16
CA VAL A 295 2.77 -6.47 8.26
C VAL A 295 1.53 -5.92 8.97
N GLY A 296 1.26 -6.35 10.21
CA GLY A 296 0.08 -5.97 10.98
C GLY A 296 -0.09 -4.46 11.11
N PRO A 297 0.92 -3.70 11.60
CA PRO A 297 0.83 -2.25 11.73
C PRO A 297 0.54 -1.52 10.41
N PHE A 298 1.11 -1.99 9.30
CA PHE A 298 0.85 -1.40 7.99
C PHE A 298 -0.57 -1.70 7.50
N THR A 299 -1.01 -2.93 7.66
CA THR A 299 -2.36 -3.37 7.29
C THR A 299 -3.42 -2.62 8.10
N GLU A 300 -3.18 -2.43 9.41
CA GLU A 300 -4.00 -1.60 10.29
C GLU A 300 -4.10 -0.16 9.77
N LEU A 301 -2.96 0.45 9.41
CA LEU A 301 -2.94 1.79 8.82
C LEU A 301 -3.77 1.86 7.53
N CYS A 302 -3.64 0.89 6.63
CA CYS A 302 -4.43 0.84 5.40
C CYS A 302 -5.93 0.77 5.69
N LEU A 303 -6.36 -0.11 6.61
CA LEU A 303 -7.76 -0.22 7.03
C LEU A 303 -8.28 1.08 7.64
N LEU A 304 -7.50 1.72 8.52
CA LEU A 304 -7.86 2.99 9.16
C LEU A 304 -8.02 4.12 8.14
N LEU A 305 -7.15 4.20 7.14
CA LEU A 305 -7.25 5.22 6.09
C LEU A 305 -8.44 4.96 5.16
N CYS A 306 -8.74 3.70 4.85
CA CYS A 306 -9.90 3.33 4.04
C CYS A 306 -11.22 3.59 4.77
N ALA A 307 -11.26 3.48 6.10
CA ALA A 307 -12.47 3.70 6.91
C ALA A 307 -13.04 5.13 6.81
N SER A 308 -12.29 6.07 6.23
CA SER A 308 -12.76 7.44 5.97
C SER A 308 -13.83 7.54 4.87
N GLU A 309 -13.99 6.51 4.03
CA GLU A 309 -14.94 6.51 2.92
C GLU A 309 -15.63 5.15 2.77
N THR A 310 -16.97 5.15 2.62
CA THR A 310 -17.75 3.91 2.51
C THR A 310 -17.37 3.14 1.24
N GLY A 311 -17.07 1.85 1.39
CA GLY A 311 -16.70 0.96 0.28
C GLY A 311 -15.24 1.05 -0.17
N LEU A 312 -14.44 1.98 0.38
CA LEU A 312 -13.05 2.13 -0.01
C LEU A 312 -12.18 0.94 0.43
N THR A 313 -12.47 0.32 1.57
CA THR A 313 -11.77 -0.90 2.00
C THR A 313 -11.96 -2.04 1.00
N GLU A 314 -13.20 -2.33 0.58
CA GLU A 314 -13.45 -3.37 -0.42
C GLU A 314 -12.84 -3.01 -1.78
N ARG A 315 -12.85 -1.74 -2.15
CA ARG A 315 -12.19 -1.26 -3.37
C ARG A 315 -10.69 -1.56 -3.36
N VAL A 316 -9.98 -1.20 -2.28
CA VAL A 316 -8.51 -1.30 -2.17
C VAL A 316 -8.03 -2.74 -1.98
N PHE A 317 -8.75 -3.53 -1.18
CA PHE A 317 -8.36 -4.90 -0.86
C PHE A 317 -8.90 -5.92 -1.86
N LYS A 318 -9.89 -5.59 -2.69
CA LYS A 318 -10.54 -6.54 -3.59
C LYS A 318 -10.82 -5.99 -4.98
N SER A 319 -11.77 -5.06 -5.13
CA SER A 319 -12.33 -4.74 -6.46
C SER A 319 -11.31 -4.16 -7.43
N ASN A 320 -10.35 -3.36 -6.95
CA ASN A 320 -9.30 -2.81 -7.83
C ASN A 320 -8.35 -3.91 -8.33
N ALA A 321 -8.04 -4.92 -7.51
CA ALA A 321 -7.22 -6.05 -7.92
C ALA A 321 -7.96 -6.92 -8.93
N GLU A 322 -9.26 -7.17 -8.71
CA GLU A 322 -10.13 -7.86 -9.68
C GLU A 322 -10.17 -7.10 -11.01
N GLU A 323 -10.47 -5.79 -11.02
CA GLU A 323 -10.50 -4.95 -12.23
C GLU A 323 -9.16 -4.94 -12.99
N LEU A 324 -8.03 -4.97 -12.28
CA LEU A 324 -6.70 -5.02 -12.88
C LEU A 324 -6.41 -6.40 -13.49
N MET A 325 -6.79 -7.47 -12.81
CA MET A 325 -6.40 -8.87 -13.08
C MET A 325 -7.52 -9.72 -13.72
N CYS A 326 -8.57 -9.09 -14.26
CA CYS A 326 -9.56 -9.76 -15.12
C CYS A 326 -8.88 -10.32 -16.38
#